data_AF-A0A820EYB1-F1
#
_entry.id   AF-A0A820EYB1-F1
#
_cell.length_a   1.000
_cell.length_b   1.000
_cell.length_c   1.000
_cell.angle_alpha   90.00
_cell.angle_beta   90.00
_cell.angle_gamma   90.00
#
_symmetry.space_group_name_H-M   'P 1'
#
loop_
_entity.id
_entity.type
_entity.pdbx_description
1 polymer ?
#
loop_
_entity_poly.entity_id
_entity_poly.type
_entity_poly.pdbx_seq_one_letter_code
_entity_poly.pdbx_strand_id
1 'polypeptide(L)'
;MSGLSSYDLVCLGVGKGATSVYSNQTSSSFALLRRTTGECILLIDIGLGSIFALQKYVKDFNIKPRQIFVSHNHTDHSGELPVYIANEALKSVVRVYCYAGIQSRLRQYRCAELDSSTTDLFRNVQWITCDESKDVELDSGDPNSILKIRV
;
A
#
# COMPACT_ATOMS: atom_id res chain seq x y z
N MET A 1 26.09 -19.44 3.59
CA MET A 1 25.76 -18.72 2.35
C MET A 1 24.55 -17.87 2.64
N SER A 2 24.70 -16.55 2.75
CA SER A 2 23.57 -15.62 2.89
C SER A 2 22.77 -15.68 1.59
N GLY A 3 21.66 -16.43 1.59
CA GLY A 3 20.76 -16.45 0.45
C GLY A 3 20.26 -15.03 0.20
N LEU A 4 20.55 -14.46 -0.97
CA LEU A 4 20.01 -13.16 -1.37
C LEU A 4 18.50 -13.17 -1.16
N SER A 5 18.00 -12.20 -0.40
CA SER A 5 16.56 -11.99 -0.21
C SER A 5 15.95 -11.76 -1.61
N SER A 6 15.09 -12.68 -2.04
CA SER A 6 14.45 -12.63 -3.37
C SER A 6 13.01 -12.18 -3.25
N TYR A 7 12.58 -11.41 -4.24
CA TYR A 7 11.27 -10.77 -4.28
C TYR A 7 10.56 -11.08 -5.59
N ASP A 8 9.24 -11.20 -5.52
CA ASP A 8 8.36 -11.31 -6.67
C ASP A 8 7.53 -10.03 -6.81
N LEU A 9 7.51 -9.45 -8.01
CA LEU A 9 6.59 -8.36 -8.34
C LEU A 9 5.34 -8.97 -8.97
N VAL A 10 4.21 -8.86 -8.28
CA VAL A 10 2.93 -9.40 -8.71
C VAL A 10 2.05 -8.28 -9.23
N CYS A 11 1.56 -8.43 -10.46
CA CYS A 11 0.53 -7.57 -11.02
C CYS A 11 -0.84 -8.01 -10.47
N LEU A 12 -1.47 -7.17 -9.64
CA LEU A 12 -2.78 -7.46 -9.05
C LEU A 12 -3.93 -7.06 -9.98
N GLY A 13 -3.70 -6.04 -10.81
CA GLY A 13 -4.66 -5.53 -11.77
C GLY A 13 -4.03 -4.55 -12.74
N VAL A 14 -4.71 -4.34 -13.87
CA VAL A 14 -4.33 -3.39 -14.94
C VAL A 14 -5.50 -2.49 -15.34
N GLY A 15 -6.60 -2.53 -14.56
CA GLY A 15 -7.80 -1.76 -14.82
C GLY A 15 -7.64 -0.28 -14.49
N LYS A 16 -8.50 0.54 -15.08
CA LYS A 16 -8.74 1.94 -14.72
C LYS A 16 -10.01 2.04 -13.86
N GLY A 17 -10.31 3.23 -13.35
CA GLY A 17 -11.51 3.46 -12.51
C GLY A 17 -12.81 2.95 -13.14
N ALA A 18 -13.03 3.24 -14.43
CA ALA A 18 -14.22 2.78 -15.15
C ALA A 18 -14.29 1.25 -15.24
N THR A 19 -13.19 0.56 -15.56
CA THR A 19 -13.20 -0.90 -15.72
C THR A 19 -13.46 -1.62 -14.40
N SER A 20 -13.02 -1.06 -13.27
CA SER A 20 -13.36 -1.61 -11.95
C SER A 20 -14.84 -1.52 -11.64
N VAL A 21 -15.48 -0.41 -11.99
CA VAL A 21 -16.92 -0.21 -11.75
C VAL A 21 -17.79 -1.01 -12.72
N TYR A 22 -17.50 -0.94 -14.02
CA TYR A 22 -18.38 -1.50 -15.07
C TYR A 22 -18.09 -2.96 -15.41
N SER A 23 -16.91 -3.46 -15.08
CA SER A 23 -16.47 -4.80 -15.50
C SER A 23 -15.87 -5.63 -14.38
N ASN A 24 -15.94 -5.14 -13.13
CA ASN A 24 -15.43 -5.83 -11.94
C ASN A 24 -13.95 -6.26 -12.06
N GLN A 25 -13.15 -5.47 -12.78
CA GLN A 25 -11.71 -5.71 -12.93
C GLN A 25 -10.92 -4.93 -11.89
N THR A 26 -9.96 -5.56 -11.24
CA THR A 26 -9.07 -4.87 -10.29
C THR A 26 -8.38 -3.67 -10.94
N SER A 27 -8.36 -2.54 -10.24
CA SER A 27 -7.61 -1.35 -10.68
C SER A 27 -6.11 -1.64 -10.78
N SER A 28 -5.37 -0.75 -11.44
CA SER A 28 -3.92 -0.90 -11.57
C SER A 28 -3.24 -0.90 -10.21
N SER A 29 -2.61 -2.02 -9.86
CA SER A 29 -1.94 -2.21 -8.58
C SER A 29 -0.94 -3.34 -8.67
N PHE A 30 0.14 -3.23 -7.90
CA PHE A 30 1.20 -4.24 -7.83
C PHE A 30 1.54 -4.55 -6.38
N ALA A 31 2.04 -5.76 -6.13
CA ALA A 31 2.56 -6.13 -4.82
C ALA A 31 3.98 -6.67 -4.95
N LEU A 32 4.85 -6.21 -4.07
CA LEU A 32 6.18 -6.79 -3.88
C LEU A 32 6.10 -7.82 -2.77
N LEU A 33 6.26 -9.10 -3.13
CA LEU A 33 6.20 -10.21 -2.20
C LEU A 33 7.59 -10.74 -1.89
N ARG A 34 7.87 -11.06 -0.63
CA ARG A 34 9.06 -11.83 -0.26
C ARG A 34 8.85 -13.27 -0.70
N ARG A 35 9.67 -13.78 -1.64
CA ARG A 35 9.46 -15.09 -2.27
C ARG A 35 9.43 -16.25 -1.27
N THR A 36 10.24 -16.18 -0.22
CA THR A 36 10.35 -17.25 0.78
C THR A 36 9.12 -17.37 1.67
N THR A 37 8.58 -16.24 2.15
CA THR A 37 7.45 -16.22 3.10
C THR A 37 6.10 -16.01 2.41
N GLY A 38 6.07 -15.41 1.22
CA GLY A 38 4.85 -14.91 0.58
C GLY A 38 4.28 -13.66 1.24
N GLU A 39 5.04 -13.01 2.14
CA GLU A 39 4.66 -11.77 2.80
C GLU A 39 4.65 -10.60 1.80
N CYS A 40 3.63 -9.74 1.88
CA CYS A 40 3.59 -8.51 1.10
C CYS A 40 4.42 -7.42 1.78
N ILE A 41 5.58 -7.13 1.19
CA ILE A 41 6.52 -6.12 1.68
C ILE A 41 6.04 -4.72 1.32
N LEU A 42 5.47 -4.54 0.12
CA LEU A 42 4.95 -3.27 -0.36
C LEU A 42 3.74 -3.50 -1.28
N LEU A 43 2.64 -2.81 -1.01
CA LEU A 43 1.55 -2.65 -1.95
C LEU A 43 1.73 -1.33 -2.71
N ILE A 44 1.74 -1.39 -4.04
CA ILE A 44 1.85 -0.24 -4.94
C ILE A 44 0.45 0.04 -5.48
N ASP A 45 -0.09 1.19 -5.09
CA ASP A 45 -1.46 1.62 -5.27
C ASP A 45 -2.50 0.69 -4.61
N ILE A 46 -3.56 1.30 -4.10
CA ILE A 46 -4.64 0.64 -3.36
C ILE A 46 -6.00 1.11 -3.92
N GLY A 47 -6.14 0.91 -5.23
CA GLY A 47 -7.37 1.14 -5.98
C GLY A 47 -8.43 0.06 -5.73
N LEU A 48 -9.55 0.17 -6.45
CA LEU A 48 -10.69 -0.74 -6.30
C LEU A 48 -10.31 -2.20 -6.62
N GLY A 49 -10.61 -3.09 -5.68
CA GLY A 49 -10.36 -4.54 -5.76
C GLY A 49 -8.93 -4.95 -5.43
N SER A 50 -8.02 -4.02 -5.11
CA SER A 50 -6.59 -4.32 -4.93
C SER A 50 -6.35 -5.22 -3.72
N ILE A 51 -7.01 -4.92 -2.59
CA ILE A 51 -6.89 -5.72 -1.37
C ILE A 51 -7.48 -7.11 -1.57
N PHE A 52 -8.60 -7.24 -2.29
CA PHE A 52 -9.18 -8.53 -2.59
C PHE A 52 -8.30 -9.35 -3.55
N ALA A 53 -7.73 -8.73 -4.58
CA ALA A 53 -6.82 -9.40 -5.50
C ALA A 53 -5.56 -9.92 -4.80
N LEU A 54 -5.01 -9.15 -3.85
CA LEU A 54 -3.84 -9.55 -3.06
C LEU A 54 -4.06 -10.87 -2.30
N GLN A 55 -5.29 -11.17 -1.87
CA GLN A 55 -5.64 -12.42 -1.15
C GLN A 55 -5.27 -13.69 -1.92
N LYS A 56 -5.23 -13.61 -3.24
CA LYS A 56 -4.92 -14.77 -4.10
C LYS A 56 -3.44 -15.15 -4.07
N TYR A 57 -2.56 -14.25 -3.63
CA TYR A 57 -1.11 -14.40 -3.78
C TYR A 57 -0.36 -14.51 -2.46
N VAL A 58 -0.85 -13.91 -1.39
CA VAL A 58 -0.20 -14.02 -0.08
C VAL A 58 -0.68 -15.28 0.65
N LYS A 59 0.27 -16.02 1.23
CA LYS A 59 0.00 -17.32 1.86
C LYS A 59 -0.77 -17.21 3.17
N ASP A 60 -0.62 -16.09 3.88
CA ASP A 60 -1.35 -15.79 5.11
C ASP A 60 -1.90 -14.36 5.07
N PHE A 61 -3.18 -14.23 4.74
CA PHE A 61 -3.85 -12.92 4.68
C PHE A 61 -4.13 -12.29 6.06
N ASN A 62 -3.82 -13.00 7.16
CA ASN A 62 -3.83 -12.37 8.48
C ASN A 62 -2.71 -11.33 8.63
N ILE A 63 -1.70 -11.37 7.75
CA ILE A 63 -0.63 -10.36 7.65
C ILE A 63 -0.92 -9.46 6.43
N LYS A 64 -1.66 -8.38 6.68
CA LYS A 64 -2.01 -7.38 5.67
C LYS A 64 -0.80 -6.50 5.30
N PRO A 65 -0.74 -5.91 4.09
CA PRO A 65 0.38 -5.06 3.68
C PRO A 65 0.53 -3.83 4.59
N ARG A 66 1.61 -3.78 5.37
CA ARG A 66 1.85 -2.65 6.29
C ARG A 66 2.46 -1.43 5.61
N GLN A 67 2.91 -1.59 4.37
CA GLN A 67 3.54 -0.54 3.59
C GLN A 67 2.81 -0.39 2.28
N ILE A 68 2.33 0.82 2.02
CA ILE A 68 1.57 1.16 0.82
C ILE A 68 2.23 2.35 0.17
N PHE A 69 2.60 2.22 -1.10
CA PHE A 69 2.94 3.37 -1.93
C PHE A 69 1.71 3.82 -2.71
N VAL A 70 1.40 5.11 -2.71
CA VAL A 70 0.29 5.67 -3.49
C VAL A 70 0.86 6.69 -4.48
N SER A 71 0.71 6.39 -5.77
CA SER A 71 1.25 7.19 -6.85
C SER A 71 0.50 8.53 -6.99
N HIS A 72 -0.82 8.51 -6.93
CA HIS A 72 -1.66 9.71 -7.01
C HIS A 72 -3.08 9.48 -6.45
N ASN A 73 -3.82 10.58 -6.19
CA ASN A 73 -5.17 10.52 -5.62
C ASN A 73 -6.26 10.41 -6.70
N HIS A 74 -6.26 9.33 -7.47
CA HIS A 74 -7.45 8.89 -8.22
C HIS A 74 -8.04 7.64 -7.56
N THR A 75 -9.33 7.40 -7.78
CA THR A 75 -10.05 6.30 -7.11
C THR A 75 -9.50 4.93 -7.48
N ASP A 76 -9.00 4.75 -8.70
CA ASP A 76 -8.31 3.54 -9.16
C ASP A 76 -6.90 3.36 -8.61
N HIS A 77 -6.37 4.32 -7.86
CA HIS A 77 -5.04 4.20 -7.23
C HIS A 77 -5.07 4.33 -5.70
N SER A 78 -6.16 4.87 -5.14
CA SER A 78 -6.25 5.18 -3.70
C SER A 78 -7.64 4.93 -3.10
N GLY A 79 -8.58 4.40 -3.88
CA GLY A 79 -9.99 4.31 -3.50
C GLY A 79 -10.24 3.49 -2.25
N GLU A 80 -9.47 2.42 -2.02
CA GLU A 80 -9.63 1.57 -0.84
C GLU A 80 -8.80 2.04 0.37
N LEU A 81 -7.97 3.07 0.22
CA LEU A 81 -7.08 3.56 1.28
C LEU A 81 -7.80 3.90 2.59
N PRO A 82 -8.94 4.64 2.61
CA PRO A 82 -9.60 5.01 3.86
C PRO A 82 -10.11 3.80 4.63
N VAL A 83 -10.81 2.91 3.94
CA VAL A 83 -11.34 1.67 4.52
C VAL A 83 -10.19 0.79 5.02
N TYR A 84 -9.10 0.69 4.27
CA TYR A 84 -7.93 -0.07 4.69
C TYR A 84 -7.33 0.48 5.99
N ILE A 85 -7.09 1.79 6.06
CA ILE A 85 -6.58 2.46 7.26
C ILE A 85 -7.51 2.24 8.45
N ALA A 86 -8.82 2.44 8.27
CA ALA A 86 -9.81 2.29 9.35
C ALA A 86 -9.78 0.91 10.02
N ASN A 87 -9.43 -0.13 9.26
CA ASN A 87 -9.40 -1.51 9.76
C ASN A 87 -8.01 -1.94 10.26
N GLU A 88 -6.94 -1.54 9.57
CA GLU A 88 -5.60 -2.08 9.84
C GLU A 88 -4.77 -1.19 10.76
N ALA A 89 -5.00 0.12 10.78
CA ALA A 89 -4.32 1.04 11.70
C ALA A 89 -4.72 0.80 13.16
N LEU A 90 -5.85 0.13 13.43
CA LEU A 90 -6.23 -0.28 14.79
C LEU A 90 -5.36 -1.41 15.34
N LYS A 91 -4.71 -2.19 14.47
CA LYS A 91 -4.00 -3.41 14.82
C LYS A 91 -2.49 -3.23 14.80
N SER A 92 -1.98 -2.38 13.91
CA SER A 92 -0.56 -2.15 13.72
C SER A 92 -0.29 -0.84 13.00
N VAL A 93 0.98 -0.41 12.97
CA VAL A 93 1.39 0.76 12.20
C VAL A 93 1.25 0.48 10.70
N VAL A 94 0.56 1.37 10.00
CA VAL A 94 0.46 1.41 8.54
C VAL A 94 1.33 2.55 8.02
N ARG A 95 2.25 2.25 7.11
CA ARG A 95 3.13 3.23 6.46
C ARG A 95 2.60 3.55 5.06
N VAL A 96 2.33 4.82 4.80
CA VAL A 96 1.85 5.30 3.50
C VAL A 96 2.93 6.19 2.89
N TYR A 97 3.54 5.69 1.82
CA TYR A 97 4.56 6.35 1.03
C TYR A 97 3.91 7.10 -0.14
N CYS A 98 4.20 8.38 -0.30
CA CYS A 98 3.71 9.16 -1.45
C CYS A 98 4.47 10.48 -1.58
N TYR A 99 4.33 11.18 -2.72
CA TYR A 99 4.87 12.53 -2.87
C TYR A 99 4.14 13.54 -1.96
N ALA A 100 4.82 14.61 -1.53
CA ALA A 100 4.27 15.59 -0.58
C ALA A 100 2.90 16.16 -1.01
N GLY A 101 2.77 16.54 -2.28
CA GLY A 101 1.51 17.05 -2.82
C GLY A 101 0.38 16.01 -2.86
N ILE A 102 0.73 14.72 -3.01
CA ILE A 102 -0.23 13.62 -2.95
C ILE A 102 -0.64 13.34 -1.51
N GLN A 103 0.31 13.35 -0.57
CA GLN A 103 0.04 13.20 0.86
C GLN A 103 -1.00 14.21 1.35
N SER A 104 -0.84 15.49 1.02
CA SER A 104 -1.81 16.53 1.39
C SER A 104 -3.20 16.25 0.82
N ARG A 105 -3.30 15.85 -0.46
CA ARG A 105 -4.58 15.52 -1.10
C ARG A 105 -5.24 14.28 -0.52
N LEU A 106 -4.45 13.25 -0.21
CA LEU A 106 -4.97 12.02 0.39
C LEU A 106 -5.55 12.31 1.77
N ARG A 107 -4.81 13.04 2.61
CA ARG A 107 -5.30 13.41 3.95
C ARG A 107 -6.54 14.31 3.89
N GLN A 108 -6.49 15.37 3.09
CA GLN A 108 -7.56 16.36 3.03
C GLN A 108 -8.85 15.84 2.39
N TYR A 109 -8.74 14.98 1.37
CA TYR A 109 -9.90 14.59 0.56
C TYR A 109 -10.19 13.10 0.60
N ARG A 110 -9.17 12.23 0.44
CA ARG A 110 -9.39 10.78 0.37
C ARG A 110 -9.75 10.21 1.74
N CYS A 111 -9.04 10.62 2.78
CA CYS A 111 -9.15 10.11 4.14
C CYS A 111 -9.96 11.04 5.06
N ALA A 112 -10.64 12.04 4.51
CA ALA A 112 -11.37 13.05 5.29
C ALA A 112 -12.45 12.43 6.21
N GLU A 113 -13.07 11.33 5.77
CA GLU A 113 -14.06 10.61 6.58
C GLU A 113 -13.45 9.99 7.85
N LEU A 114 -12.16 9.70 7.86
CA LEU A 114 -11.49 9.10 9.03
C LEU A 114 -11.31 10.11 10.16
N ASP A 115 -11.07 11.38 9.83
CA ASP A 115 -10.93 12.47 10.81
C ASP A 115 -12.25 12.75 11.54
N SER A 116 -13.39 12.39 10.95
CA SER A 116 -14.72 12.53 11.57
C SER A 116 -15.03 11.44 12.61
N SER A 117 -14.17 10.43 12.73
CA SER A 117 -14.35 9.32 13.68
C SER A 117 -13.75 9.64 15.05
N THR A 118 -14.35 9.15 16.12
CA THR A 118 -13.90 9.37 17.52
C THR A 118 -12.62 8.62 17.89
N THR A 119 -12.08 7.81 16.98
CA THR A 119 -10.85 7.04 17.19
C THR A 119 -9.71 7.74 16.48
N ASP A 120 -8.64 8.05 17.21
CA ASP A 120 -7.42 8.68 16.64
C ASP A 120 -6.61 7.66 15.83
N LEU A 121 -7.21 7.19 14.73
CA LEU A 121 -6.67 6.20 13.79
C LEU A 121 -5.34 6.65 13.20
N PHE A 122 -5.15 7.96 13.05
CA PHE A 122 -3.96 8.56 12.48
C PHE A 122 -2.72 8.38 13.36
N ARG A 123 -2.84 8.06 14.65
CA ARG A 123 -1.68 7.72 15.51
C ARG A 123 -0.87 6.55 14.95
N ASN A 124 -1.55 5.61 14.32
CA ASN A 124 -0.93 4.41 13.75
C ASN A 124 -0.73 4.50 12.23
N VAL A 125 -0.89 5.69 11.64
CA VAL A 125 -0.61 5.92 10.22
C VAL A 125 0.62 6.82 10.10
N GLN A 126 1.70 6.25 9.58
CA GLN A 126 2.92 6.99 9.26
C GLN A 126 2.90 7.42 7.81
N TRP A 127 2.77 8.72 7.57
CA TRP A 127 2.90 9.30 6.24
C TRP A 127 4.37 9.59 5.94
N ILE A 128 4.91 8.95 4.92
CA ILE A 128 6.32 9.04 4.55
C ILE A 128 6.39 9.71 3.18
N THR A 129 6.99 10.89 3.15
CA THR A 129 7.15 11.65 1.91
C THR A 129 8.31 11.08 1.09
N CYS A 130 8.04 10.69 -0.14
CA CYS A 130 9.06 10.34 -1.13
C CYS A 130 9.40 11.58 -1.97
N ASP A 131 10.68 11.85 -2.14
CA ASP A 131 11.24 12.92 -2.98
C ASP A 131 12.00 12.25 -4.13
N GLU A 132 11.86 12.74 -5.36
CA GLU A 132 12.49 12.19 -6.56
C GLU A 132 14.03 12.08 -6.44
N SER A 133 14.61 12.90 -5.56
CA SER A 133 16.06 12.94 -5.32
C SER A 133 16.57 11.96 -4.25
N LYS A 134 15.70 11.23 -3.55
CA LYS A 134 16.08 10.45 -2.36
C LYS A 134 15.51 9.04 -2.37
N ASP A 135 16.38 8.08 -2.06
CA ASP A 135 15.95 6.73 -1.75
C ASP A 135 15.30 6.71 -0.35
N VAL A 136 14.10 6.17 -0.26
CA VAL A 136 13.40 5.95 1.00
C VAL A 136 13.45 4.46 1.34
N GLU A 137 13.93 4.14 2.54
CA GLU A 137 14.01 2.75 3.00
C GLU A 137 12.63 2.19 3.33
N LEU A 138 12.42 0.93 2.92
CA LEU A 138 11.28 0.12 3.30
C LEU A 138 11.64 -0.73 4.50
N ASP A 139 10.68 -0.88 5.41
CA ASP A 139 10.77 -1.84 6.49
C ASP A 139 10.63 -3.25 5.91
N SER A 140 11.76 -3.89 5.62
CA SER A 140 11.76 -5.23 5.02
C SER A 140 11.48 -6.32 6.06
N GLY A 141 11.54 -6.02 7.37
CA GLY A 141 11.51 -7.01 8.44
C GLY A 141 12.75 -7.93 8.50
N ASP A 142 13.72 -7.74 7.62
CA ASP A 142 14.95 -8.53 7.52
C ASP A 142 16.15 -7.60 7.73
N PRO A 143 16.88 -7.72 8.87
CA PRO A 143 17.94 -6.78 9.22
C PRO A 143 19.13 -6.83 8.24
N ASN A 144 19.19 -7.85 7.37
CA ASN A 144 20.24 -7.99 6.36
C ASN A 144 19.79 -7.56 4.96
N SER A 145 18.54 -7.10 4.79
CA SER A 145 18.01 -6.62 3.53
C SER A 145 17.68 -5.13 3.58
N ILE A 146 18.36 -4.36 2.74
CA ILE A 146 18.05 -2.95 2.51
C ILE A 146 17.24 -2.85 1.22
N LEU A 147 15.93 -2.65 1.37
CA LEU A 147 15.03 -2.39 0.25
C LEU A 147 14.67 -0.92 0.24
N LYS A 148 14.70 -0.28 -0.93
CA LYS A 148 14.42 1.15 -1.08
C LYS A 148 13.44 1.43 -2.21
N ILE A 149 12.65 2.47 -2.07
CA ILE A 149 11.88 3.08 -3.16
C ILE A 149 12.58 4.35 -3.59
N ARG A 150 12.71 4.52 -4.91
CA ARG A 150 12.95 5.80 -5.57
C ARG A 150 11.75 6.06 -6.48
N VAL A 151 11.19 7.27 -6.41
CA VAL A 151 10.04 7.71 -7.20
C VAL A 151 10.53 8.60 -8.33
#